data_AF-A0A351LYI6-F1
#
_entry.id   AF-A0A351LYI6-F1
#
_cell.length_a   1.000
_cell.length_b   1.000
_cell.length_c   1.000
_cell.angle_alpha   90.00
_cell.angle_beta   90.00
_cell.angle_gamma   90.00
#
_symmetry.space_group_name_H-M   'P 1'
#
loop_
_entity.id
_entity.type
_entity.pdbx_description
1 polymer ?
#
loop_
_entity_poly.entity_id
_entity_poly.type
_entity_poly.pdbx_seq_one_letter_code
_entity_poly.pdbx_strand_id
1 'polypeptide(L)' 'MEDRYDAVDIVVERSKGLTVTFADEHVAEFNLMRLRLACPCATCRSLRERGQEAWPTHGSPARLQITTAELHGAWGL' A
#
# COMPACT_ATOMS: atom_id res chain seq x y z
N MET A 1 16.79 -4.55 -20.96
CA MET A 1 17.22 -4.45 -19.56
C MET A 1 16.00 -4.84 -18.75
N GLU A 2 15.97 -6.09 -18.30
CA GLU A 2 14.76 -6.79 -17.84
C GLU A 2 14.32 -6.34 -16.43
N ASP A 3 15.18 -5.61 -15.71
CA ASP A 3 15.04 -5.36 -14.26
C ASP A 3 14.72 -3.89 -13.93
N ARG A 4 14.37 -3.07 -14.92
CA ARG A 4 14.21 -1.60 -14.77
C ARG A 4 13.19 -1.22 -13.69
N TYR A 5 12.15 -2.04 -13.51
CA TYR A 5 11.04 -1.77 -12.60
C TYR A 5 11.12 -2.59 -11.31
N ASP A 6 12.27 -3.20 -11.03
CA ASP A 6 12.46 -3.94 -9.81
C ASP A 6 12.53 -2.96 -8.64
N ALA A 7 11.82 -3.28 -7.55
CA ALA A 7 11.94 -2.55 -6.30
C ALA A 7 13.28 -2.90 -5.65
N VAL A 8 14.17 -1.93 -5.55
CA VAL A 8 15.53 -2.11 -5.01
C VAL A 8 15.65 -1.68 -3.55
N ASP A 9 14.76 -0.80 -3.09
CA ASP A 9 14.64 -0.43 -1.68
C ASP A 9 13.19 -0.12 -1.29
N ILE A 10 12.83 -0.47 -0.06
CA ILE A 10 11.49 -0.28 0.49
C ILE A 10 11.60 0.19 1.93
N VAL A 11 11.15 1.41 2.18
CA VAL A 11 11.14 2.03 3.52
C VAL A 11 9.71 2.08 4.04
N VAL A 12 9.49 1.45 5.19
CA VAL A 12 8.19 1.42 5.88
C VAL A 12 8.23 2.31 7.11
N GLU A 13 7.54 3.45 7.04
CA GLU A 13 7.33 4.34 8.19
C GLU A 13 5.93 4.13 8.75
N ARG A 14 5.85 3.40 9.87
CA ARG A 14 4.58 2.85 10.39
C ARG A 14 3.44 3.86 10.57
N SER A 15 3.77 5.10 10.92
CA SER A 15 2.81 6.19 11.14
C SER A 15 2.64 7.14 9.96
N LYS A 16 3.37 6.94 8.85
CA LYS A 16 3.37 7.84 7.69
C LYS A 16 2.99 7.15 6.38
N GLY A 17 3.60 6.00 6.08
CA GLY A 17 3.44 5.37 4.77
C GLY A 17 4.61 4.48 4.36
N LEU A 18 4.71 4.31 3.05
CA LEU A 18 5.65 3.47 2.35
C LEU A 18 6.37 4.30 1.28
N THR A 19 7.68 4.15 1.19
CA THR A 19 8.48 4.66 0.07
C THR A 19 9.15 3.49 -0.64
N VAL A 20 9.04 3.43 -1.96
CA VAL A 20 9.65 2.40 -2.81
C VAL A 20 10.60 3.08 -3.79
N THR A 21 11.85 2.65 -3.80
CA THR A 21 12.84 3.04 -4.81
C THR A 21 12.97 1.92 -5.83
N PHE A 22 12.87 2.25 -7.12
CA PHE A 22 13.01 1.32 -8.23
C PHE A 22 14.40 1.41 -8.88
N ALA A 23 14.78 0.38 -9.63
CA ALA A 23 16.09 0.30 -10.30
C ALA A 23 16.33 1.41 -11.34
N ASP A 24 15.28 2.06 -11.84
CA ASP A 24 15.36 3.24 -12.71
C ASP A 24 15.43 4.57 -11.97
N GLU A 25 15.76 4.54 -10.68
CA GLU A 25 15.83 5.69 -9.78
C GLU A 25 14.47 6.35 -9.52
N HIS A 26 13.36 5.77 -10.00
CA HIS A 26 12.04 6.25 -9.66
C HIS A 26 11.76 6.00 -8.17
N VAL A 27 11.20 7.01 -7.50
CA VAL A 27 10.79 6.92 -6.10
C VAL A 27 9.28 7.12 -6.02
N ALA A 28 8.58 6.12 -5.50
CA ALA A 28 7.14 6.15 -5.29
C ALA A 28 6.81 6.23 -3.80
N GLU A 29 6.02 7.24 -3.44
CA GLU A 29 5.57 7.46 -2.06
C GLU A 29 4.05 7.20 -1.92
N PHE A 30 3.70 6.43 -0.90
CA PHE A 30 2.34 6.07 -0.56
C PHE A 30 2.06 6.37 0.92
N ASN A 31 1.27 7.40 1.19
CA ASN A 31 0.78 7.64 2.55
C ASN A 31 -0.22 6.56 2.99
N LEU A 32 -0.47 6.47 4.30
CA LEU A 32 -1.38 5.46 4.88
C LEU A 32 -2.79 5.49 4.28
N MET A 33 -3.32 6.68 3.98
CA MET A 33 -4.67 6.80 3.42
C MET A 33 -4.72 6.22 2.00
N ARG A 34 -3.72 6.51 1.17
CA ARG A 34 -3.59 5.97 -0.19
C ARG A 34 -3.52 4.45 -0.17
N LEU A 35 -2.69 3.88 0.71
CA LEU A 35 -2.61 2.43 0.92
C LEU A 35 -3.97 1.84 1.34
N ARG A 36 -4.65 2.47 2.31
CA ARG A 36 -5.92 1.95 2.82
C ARG A 36 -7.05 2.01 1.80
N LEU A 37 -7.13 3.08 1.01
CA LEU A 37 -8.13 3.25 -0.05
C LEU A 37 -7.88 2.30 -1.22
N ALA A 38 -6.62 2.00 -1.53
CA ALA A 38 -6.22 1.07 -2.57
C ALA A 38 -6.17 -0.40 -2.13
N CYS A 39 -6.51 -0.72 -0.88
CA CYS A 39 -6.39 -2.07 -0.32
C CYS A 39 -7.00 -3.13 -1.27
N PRO A 40 -6.22 -4.15 -1.69
CA PRO A 40 -6.65 -5.11 -2.70
C PRO A 40 -7.47 -6.27 -2.14
N CYS A 41 -7.68 -6.33 -0.82
CA CYS A 41 -8.44 -7.42 -0.20
C CYS A 41 -9.88 -7.45 -0.75
N ALA A 42 -10.46 -8.66 -0.81
CA ALA A 42 -11.77 -8.88 -1.42
C ALA A 42 -12.84 -7.92 -0.88
N THR A 43 -12.88 -7.69 0.44
CA THR A 43 -13.85 -6.79 1.07
C THR A 43 -13.75 -5.36 0.56
N CYS A 44 -12.55 -4.76 0.57
CA CYS A 44 -12.36 -3.37 0.15
C CYS A 44 -12.59 -3.21 -1.35
N ARG A 45 -12.14 -4.20 -2.13
CA ARG A 45 -12.36 -4.22 -3.58
C ARG A 45 -13.84 -4.26 -3.91
N SER A 46 -14.60 -5.19 -3.33
CA SER A 46 -16.05 -5.32 -3.61
C SER A 46 -16.85 -4.09 -3.17
N LEU A 47 -16.44 -3.41 -2.08
CA LEU A 47 -17.05 -2.12 -1.70
C LEU A 47 -16.87 -1.08 -2.82
N ARG A 48 -15.63 -0.91 -3.31
CA ARG A 48 -15.34 0.04 -4.41
C ARG A 48 -16.06 -0.34 -5.70
N GLU A 49 -16.13 -1.62 -6.05
CA GLU A 49 -16.83 -2.10 -7.26
C GLU A 49 -18.35 -1.82 -7.21
N ARG A 50 -18.93 -1.76 -6.01
CA ARG A 50 -20.33 -1.35 -5.79
C ARG A 50 -20.52 0.17 -5.66
N GLY A 51 -19.47 0.96 -5.85
CA GLY A 51 -19.50 2.41 -5.63
C GLY A 51 -19.62 2.83 -4.16
N GLN A 52 -19.34 1.92 -3.23
CA GLN A 52 -19.39 2.19 -1.79
C GLN A 52 -18.02 2.61 -1.27
N GLU A 53 -18.01 3.38 -0.18
CA GLU A 53 -16.77 3.75 0.50
C GLU A 53 -16.13 2.51 1.15
N ALA A 54 -14.92 2.16 0.72
CA ALA A 54 -14.15 1.07 1.34
C ALA A 54 -13.49 1.48 2.68
N TRP A 55 -13.46 2.79 2.95
CA TRP A 55 -13.00 3.41 4.18
C TRP A 55 -13.47 4.87 4.25
N PRO A 56 -13.84 5.39 5.44
CA PRO A 56 -14.04 4.66 6.69
C PRO A 56 -15.34 3.86 6.66
N THR A 57 -15.31 2.66 7.23
CA THR A 57 -16.51 1.84 7.51
C THR A 57 -16.80 1.81 9.01
N HIS A 58 -17.96 1.30 9.41
CA HIS A 58 -18.25 1.05 10.82
C HIS A 58 -17.14 0.21 11.47
N GLY A 59 -16.63 0.64 12.63
CA GLY A 59 -15.52 0.00 13.34
C GLY A 59 -14.11 0.33 12.85
N SER A 60 -13.96 1.25 11.89
CA SER A 60 -12.64 1.72 11.45
C SER A 60 -11.89 2.43 12.59
N PRO A 61 -10.61 2.11 12.86
CA PRO A 61 -9.82 2.84 13.84
C PRO A 61 -9.72 4.33 13.52
N ALA A 62 -9.66 5.14 14.57
CA ALA A 62 -9.52 6.59 14.48
C ALA A 62 -8.21 7.05 13.82
N ARG A 63 -7.17 6.20 13.80
CA ARG A 63 -5.87 6.47 13.17
C ARG A 63 -5.38 5.25 12.41
N LEU A 64 -4.90 5.45 11.20
CA LEU A 64 -4.21 4.41 10.44
C LEU A 64 -2.77 4.24 10.95
N GLN A 65 -2.31 3.00 10.98
CA GLN A 65 -0.91 2.66 11.26
C GLN A 65 -0.60 1.32 10.59
N ILE A 66 0.61 1.18 10.05
CA ILE A 66 1.11 -0.11 9.55
C ILE A 66 1.48 -0.95 10.78
N THR A 67 0.84 -2.11 10.93
CA THR A 67 1.09 -3.05 12.02
C THR A 67 2.20 -4.05 11.67
N THR A 68 2.27 -4.47 10.42
CA THR A 68 3.31 -5.32 9.85
C THR A 68 3.45 -5.01 8.36
N ALA A 69 4.61 -5.31 7.79
CA ALA A 69 4.90 -5.23 6.37
C ALA A 69 5.97 -6.29 6.07
N GLU A 70 5.69 -7.18 5.14
CA GLU A 70 6.55 -8.31 4.81
C GLU A 70 6.63 -8.44 3.29
N LEU A 71 7.84 -8.59 2.76
CA LEU A 71 8.02 -8.79 1.34
C LEU A 71 7.74 -10.26 0.99
N HIS A 72 6.74 -10.50 0.14
CA HIS A 72 6.41 -11.80 -0.40
C HIS A 72 7.10 -12.00 -1.76
N GLY A 73 8.33 -12.52 -1.71
CA GLY A 73 9.18 -12.70 -2.89
C GLY A 73 9.70 -11.36 -3.40
N ALA A 74 9.59 -11.11 -4.71
CA ALA A 74 9.94 -9.83 -5.34
C ALA A 74 8.71 -9.06 -5.87
N TRP A 75 7.49 -9.51 -5.53
CA TRP A 75 6.27 -9.12 -6.26
C TRP A 75 5.15 -8.53 -5.39
N GLY A 76 5.27 -8.60 -4.07
CA GLY A 76 4.22 -8.12 -3.16
C GLY A 76 4.76 -7.74 -1.80
N LEU A 77 4.11 -6.75 -1.20
CA LEU A 77 4.32 -6.27 0.16
C LEU A 77 3.00 -6.38 0.95
#